data_AF-A0A8B6BSV7-F1
#
_entry.id   AF-A0A8B6BSV7-F1
#
_cell.length_a   1.000
_cell.length_b   1.000
_cell.length_c   1.000
_cell.angle_alpha   90.00
_cell.angle_beta   90.00
_cell.angle_gamma   90.00
#
_symmetry.space_group_name_H-M   'P 1'
#
loop_
_entity.id
_entity.type
_entity.pdbx_description
1 polymer ?
#
loop_
_entity_poly.entity_id
_entity_poly.type
_entity_poly.pdbx_seq_one_letter_code
_entity_poly.pdbx_strand_id
1 'polypeptide(L)'
;MFLGSDRQLTEIGKLGEDTTFNIGNYYVTVSFYKHQMLLNKFDNEPVMMCPMLIHQLNTFDSYFKLPSTLLQESPKLIDLKVFGTDGDVNLSSAFQACFPNSKHLLCDIHMFVNIERKLVKLGISGKLRKEYINDIFGYVEEDIKIPGLVDSLSAEEFTCNLNN
;
A
#
# COMPACT_ATOMS: atom_id res chain seq x y z
N MET A 1 -28.10 -10.35 -7.35
CA MET A 1 -29.29 -9.55 -7.00
C MET A 1 -29.18 -9.13 -5.55
N PHE A 2 -28.59 -7.96 -5.31
CA PHE A 2 -28.94 -7.02 -4.24
C PHE A 2 -28.56 -5.66 -4.82
N LEU A 3 -29.57 -4.95 -5.31
CA LEU A 3 -29.47 -3.54 -5.65
C LEU A 3 -29.55 -2.79 -4.33
N GLY A 4 -28.52 -2.00 -4.02
CA GLY A 4 -28.42 -1.17 -2.83
C GLY A 4 -27.76 0.14 -3.21
N SER A 5 -28.60 1.10 -3.56
CA SER A 5 -28.39 2.53 -3.73
C SER A 5 -27.23 3.15 -2.93
N ASP A 6 -26.51 4.07 -3.58
CA ASP A 6 -25.97 5.30 -3.01
C ASP A 6 -25.43 5.21 -1.58
N ARG A 7 -24.20 4.70 -1.42
CA ARG A 7 -23.39 4.96 -0.22
C ARG A 7 -22.00 5.43 -0.60
N GLN A 8 -21.92 6.75 -0.73
CA GLN A 8 -20.83 7.62 -0.29
C GLN A 8 -19.44 6.97 -0.13
N LEU A 9 -18.67 6.96 -1.21
CA LEU A 9 -17.21 6.95 -1.17
C LEU A 9 -16.69 8.38 -0.88
N THR A 10 -17.14 9.01 0.21
CA THR A 10 -16.79 10.40 0.55
C THR A 10 -16.00 10.56 1.84
N GLU A 11 -15.35 9.52 2.34
CA GLU A 11 -14.46 9.66 3.50
C GLU A 11 -13.12 8.97 3.27
N ILE A 12 -12.08 9.60 3.82
CA ILE A 12 -10.66 9.50 3.46
C ILE A 12 -10.17 8.05 3.59
N GLY A 13 -10.21 7.29 2.50
CA GLY A 13 -9.63 5.95 2.43
C GLY A 13 -8.21 6.01 1.87
N LYS A 14 -7.26 5.33 2.51
CA LYS A 14 -6.00 4.94 1.85
C LYS A 14 -6.32 3.70 1.01
N LEU A 15 -6.22 3.81 -0.31
CA LEU A 15 -6.31 2.65 -1.22
C LEU A 15 -4.93 1.99 -1.30
N GLY A 16 -4.80 0.73 -0.93
CA GLY A 16 -3.59 -0.06 -1.12
C GLY A 16 -3.83 -1.12 -2.20
N GLU A 17 -2.90 -1.25 -3.12
CA GLU A 17 -2.97 -2.26 -4.18
C GLU A 17 -1.80 -3.23 -4.09
N ASP A 18 -2.11 -4.51 -4.21
CA ASP A 18 -1.15 -5.60 -4.12
C ASP A 18 -1.36 -6.58 -5.29
N THR A 19 -0.26 -6.99 -5.91
CA THR A 19 -0.21 -7.93 -7.03
C THR A 19 0.25 -9.30 -6.52
N THR A 20 -0.56 -9.99 -5.71
CA THR A 20 -0.05 -11.12 -4.90
C THR A 20 -0.50 -12.52 -5.31
N PHE A 21 -1.34 -12.71 -6.33
CA PHE A 21 -1.81 -14.06 -6.67
C PHE A 21 -1.68 -14.38 -8.15
N ASN A 22 -0.93 -15.44 -8.48
CA ASN A 22 -0.94 -16.05 -9.79
C ASN A 22 -2.06 -17.10 -9.85
N ILE A 23 -3.09 -16.88 -10.67
CA ILE A 23 -4.08 -17.91 -10.99
C ILE A 23 -3.62 -18.59 -12.29
N GLY A 24 -2.79 -19.63 -12.16
CA GLY A 24 -2.13 -20.25 -13.31
C GLY A 24 -1.18 -19.26 -13.99
N ASN A 25 -1.48 -18.88 -15.23
CA ASN A 25 -0.67 -17.96 -16.04
C ASN A 25 -1.17 -16.50 -15.99
N TYR A 26 -2.01 -16.16 -15.01
CA TYR A 26 -2.59 -14.83 -14.87
C TYR A 26 -2.14 -14.19 -13.56
N TYR A 27 -1.76 -12.92 -13.63
CA TYR A 27 -1.59 -12.03 -12.50
C TYR A 27 -2.94 -11.53 -12.01
N VAL A 28 -3.02 -11.26 -10.71
CA VAL A 28 -4.20 -10.65 -10.08
C VAL A 28 -3.75 -9.41 -9.32
N THR A 29 -4.27 -8.26 -9.71
CA THR A 29 -4.15 -6.99 -8.98
C THR A 29 -5.38 -6.83 -8.11
N VAL A 30 -5.18 -6.80 -6.80
CA VAL A 30 -6.24 -6.61 -5.82
C VAL A 30 -6.11 -5.23 -5.21
N SER A 31 -7.22 -4.50 -5.14
CA SER A 31 -7.28 -3.22 -4.44
C SER A 31 -7.97 -3.41 -3.09
N PHE A 32 -7.52 -2.66 -2.10
CA PHE A 32 -8.02 -2.69 -0.73
C PHE A 32 -8.12 -1.27 -0.18
N TYR A 33 -9.07 -1.02 0.72
CA TYR A 33 -9.09 0.23 1.48
C TYR A 33 -9.37 -0.01 2.95
N LYS A 34 -8.86 0.86 3.81
CA LYS A 34 -9.18 0.84 5.24
C LYS A 34 -10.44 1.68 5.50
N HIS A 35 -11.48 1.08 6.08
CA HIS A 35 -12.75 1.77 6.31
C HIS A 35 -12.75 2.54 7.63
N GLN A 36 -12.42 3.85 7.58
CA GLN A 36 -12.16 4.66 8.79
C GLN A 36 -13.35 4.79 9.76
N MET A 37 -14.59 4.65 9.28
CA MET A 37 -15.80 4.78 10.11
C MET A 37 -16.27 3.47 10.77
N LEU A 38 -15.57 2.36 10.54
CA LEU A 38 -15.91 1.07 11.14
C LEU A 38 -14.76 0.61 12.02
N LEU A 39 -15.09 -0.05 13.13
CA LEU A 39 -14.14 -0.74 13.97
C LEU A 39 -14.46 -2.22 13.97
N ASN A 40 -13.42 -3.05 13.89
CA ASN A 40 -13.54 -4.49 14.10
C ASN A 40 -13.59 -4.81 15.61
N LYS A 41 -13.72 -6.09 15.96
CA LYS A 41 -13.77 -6.56 17.36
C LYS A 41 -12.48 -6.31 18.18
N PHE A 42 -11.45 -5.77 17.56
CA PHE A 42 -10.16 -5.44 18.16
C PHE A 42 -9.89 -3.93 18.09
N ASP A 43 -10.93 -3.10 17.94
CA ASP A 43 -10.85 -1.64 17.85
C ASP A 43 -9.92 -1.10 16.75
N ASN A 44 -9.78 -1.85 15.66
CA ASN A 44 -9.02 -1.44 14.48
C ASN A 44 -9.95 -1.22 13.28
N GLU A 45 -9.60 -0.28 12.41
CA GLU A 45 -10.39 -0.05 11.19
C GLU A 45 -10.21 -1.24 10.22
N PRO A 46 -11.30 -1.87 9.75
CA PRO A 46 -11.21 -3.06 8.91
C PRO A 46 -10.67 -2.71 7.53
N VAL A 47 -9.87 -3.62 6.98
CA VAL A 47 -9.46 -3.59 5.57
C VAL A 47 -10.55 -4.26 4.74
N MET A 48 -11.06 -3.51 3.76
CA MET A 48 -12.12 -3.92 2.86
C MET A 48 -11.53 -4.22 1.49
N MET A 49 -11.95 -5.32 0.89
CA MET A 49 -11.57 -5.69 -0.47
C MET A 49 -12.37 -4.87 -1.49
N CYS A 50 -11.67 -4.33 -2.49
CA CYS A 50 -12.21 -3.56 -3.59
C CYS A 50 -12.11 -4.36 -4.91
N PRO A 51 -12.53 -3.79 -6.05
CA PRO A 51 -12.44 -4.46 -7.35
C PRO A 51 -11.05 -5.03 -7.65
N MET A 52 -11.05 -6.17 -8.34
CA MET A 52 -9.86 -6.93 -8.69
C MET A 52 -9.71 -6.99 -10.21
N LEU A 53 -8.47 -6.98 -10.69
CA LEU A 53 -8.13 -7.17 -12.09
C LEU A 53 -7.34 -8.46 -12.26
N ILE A 54 -7.83 -9.36 -13.11
CA ILE A 54 -7.10 -10.54 -13.56
C ILE A 54 -6.52 -10.24 -14.95
N HIS A 55 -5.20 -10.35 -15.11
CA HIS A 55 -4.51 -9.97 -16.34
C HIS A 55 -3.28 -10.85 -16.62
N GLN A 56 -2.80 -10.88 -17.85
CA GLN A 56 -1.65 -11.74 -18.24
C GLN A 56 -0.31 -11.01 -18.26
N LEU A 57 -0.34 -9.67 -18.30
CA LEU A 57 0.84 -8.86 -18.57
C LEU A 57 0.89 -7.69 -17.58
N ASN A 58 2.04 -7.48 -16.95
CA ASN A 58 2.28 -6.35 -16.06
C ASN A 58 2.69 -5.08 -16.84
N THR A 59 1.88 -4.68 -17.82
CA THR A 59 2.08 -3.47 -18.62
C THR A 59 1.18 -2.34 -18.14
N PHE A 60 1.54 -1.10 -18.48
CA PHE A 60 0.70 0.06 -18.23
C PHE A 60 -0.74 -0.15 -18.71
N ASP A 61 -0.94 -0.61 -19.96
CA ASP A 61 -2.27 -0.80 -20.55
C ASP A 61 -3.10 -1.86 -19.83
N SER A 62 -2.46 -2.90 -19.30
CA SER A 62 -3.14 -3.89 -18.47
C SER A 62 -3.62 -3.26 -17.17
N TYR A 63 -2.71 -2.62 -16.44
CA TYR A 63 -3.02 -2.03 -15.13
C TYR A 63 -4.01 -0.88 -15.24
N PHE A 64 -3.94 -0.04 -16.29
CA PHE A 64 -4.79 1.14 -16.50
C PHE A 64 -6.28 0.80 -16.56
N LYS A 65 -6.65 -0.42 -16.92
CA LYS A 65 -8.04 -0.88 -16.95
C LYS A 65 -8.71 -0.79 -15.58
N LEU A 66 -8.00 -1.14 -14.50
CA LEU A 66 -8.58 -1.11 -13.15
C LEU A 66 -8.92 0.33 -12.68
N PRO A 67 -7.98 1.29 -12.58
CA PRO A 67 -8.25 2.63 -12.10
C PRO A 67 -9.18 3.41 -13.03
N SER A 68 -9.10 3.20 -14.35
CA SER A 68 -10.01 3.86 -15.29
C SER A 68 -11.45 3.36 -15.13
N THR A 69 -11.67 2.06 -14.91
CA THR A 69 -13.00 1.50 -14.61
C THR A 69 -13.50 2.03 -13.27
N LEU A 70 -12.65 2.07 -12.23
CA LEU A 70 -13.02 2.63 -10.93
C LEU A 70 -13.52 4.08 -11.04
N LEU A 71 -12.86 4.91 -11.84
CA LEU A 71 -13.29 6.29 -12.08
C LEU A 71 -14.58 6.40 -12.89
N GLN A 72 -14.79 5.51 -13.86
CA GLN A 72 -16.03 5.49 -14.64
C GLN A 72 -17.23 5.13 -13.75
N GLU A 73 -17.08 4.11 -12.89
CA GLU A 73 -18.13 3.67 -11.96
C GLU A 73 -18.31 4.62 -10.78
N SER A 74 -17.23 5.27 -10.33
CA SER A 74 -17.28 6.25 -9.25
C SER A 74 -16.43 7.48 -9.56
N PRO A 75 -16.98 8.47 -10.28
CA PRO A 75 -16.27 9.70 -10.62
C PRO A 75 -15.76 10.50 -9.41
N LYS A 76 -16.36 10.29 -8.22
CA LYS A 76 -15.92 10.91 -6.96
C LYS A 76 -14.52 10.48 -6.54
N LEU A 77 -14.02 9.33 -7.02
CA LEU A 77 -12.67 8.86 -6.75
C LEU A 77 -11.59 9.73 -7.42
N ILE A 78 -11.95 10.68 -8.29
CA ILE A 78 -10.98 11.64 -8.84
C ILE A 78 -10.27 12.46 -7.74
N ASP A 79 -10.94 12.65 -6.59
CA ASP A 79 -10.42 13.35 -5.43
C ASP A 79 -9.67 12.45 -4.43
N LEU A 80 -9.37 11.20 -4.83
CA LEU A 80 -8.55 10.27 -4.04
C LEU A 80 -7.29 10.98 -3.57
N LYS A 81 -7.00 10.89 -2.27
CA LYS A 81 -5.86 11.60 -1.68
C LYS A 81 -4.57 10.80 -1.75
N VAL A 82 -4.66 9.49 -1.60
CA VAL A 82 -3.50 8.61 -1.48
C VAL A 82 -3.82 7.25 -2.09
N PHE A 83 -2.88 6.70 -2.85
CA PHE A 83 -2.86 5.28 -3.21
C PHE A 83 -1.47 4.68 -2.94
N GLY A 84 -1.43 3.39 -2.62
CA GLY A 84 -0.21 2.64 -2.36
C GLY A 84 -0.02 1.49 -3.34
N THR A 85 1.22 1.24 -3.78
CA THR A 85 1.55 0.07 -4.62
C THR A 85 2.81 -0.65 -4.13
N ASP A 86 3.10 -1.83 -4.66
CA ASP A 86 4.27 -2.66 -4.34
C ASP A 86 5.61 -2.16 -4.96
N GLY A 87 5.56 -1.10 -5.76
CA GLY A 87 6.71 -0.52 -6.45
C GLY A 87 6.81 -0.84 -7.94
N ASP A 88 5.84 -1.58 -8.52
CA ASP A 88 5.74 -1.70 -9.97
C ASP A 88 5.47 -0.32 -10.63
N VAL A 89 6.39 0.11 -11.50
CA VAL A 89 6.35 1.40 -12.18
C VAL A 89 5.16 1.47 -13.16
N ASN A 90 4.82 0.37 -13.81
CA ASN A 90 3.67 0.33 -14.72
C ASN A 90 2.36 0.46 -13.95
N LEU A 91 2.26 -0.20 -12.79
CA LEU A 91 1.09 -0.11 -11.92
C LEU A 91 0.92 1.30 -11.35
N SER A 92 1.98 1.84 -10.74
CA SER A 92 1.94 3.20 -10.17
C SER A 92 1.67 4.26 -11.22
N SER A 93 2.25 4.15 -12.42
CA SER A 93 1.99 5.08 -13.53
C SER A 93 0.55 5.01 -14.02
N ALA A 94 -0.03 3.81 -14.12
CA ALA A 94 -1.42 3.62 -14.53
C ALA A 94 -2.40 4.26 -13.55
N PHE A 95 -2.15 4.13 -12.24
CA PHE A 95 -2.94 4.77 -11.20
C PHE A 95 -2.75 6.29 -11.19
N GLN A 96 -1.51 6.77 -11.30
CA GLN A 96 -1.22 8.20 -11.34
C GLN A 96 -1.88 8.91 -12.54
N ALA A 97 -1.99 8.23 -13.69
CA ALA A 97 -2.66 8.77 -14.87
C ALA A 97 -4.17 8.98 -14.63
N CYS A 98 -4.79 8.14 -13.80
CA CYS A 98 -6.20 8.22 -13.44
C CYS A 98 -6.45 9.18 -12.27
N PHE A 99 -5.56 9.18 -11.28
CA PHE A 99 -5.67 9.95 -10.05
C PHE A 99 -4.52 10.97 -9.92
N PRO A 100 -4.47 12.00 -10.79
CA PRO A 100 -3.30 12.88 -10.90
C PRO A 100 -3.01 13.70 -9.64
N ASN A 101 -4.02 13.93 -8.79
CA ASN A 101 -3.90 14.69 -7.55
C ASN A 101 -3.62 13.81 -6.32
N SER A 102 -3.62 12.48 -6.46
CA SER A 102 -3.29 11.59 -5.37
C SER A 102 -1.78 11.53 -5.13
N LYS A 103 -1.40 11.35 -3.86
CA LYS A 103 -0.03 11.00 -3.47
C LYS A 103 0.16 9.48 -3.59
N HIS A 104 1.17 9.08 -4.37
CA HIS A 104 1.61 7.69 -4.43
C HIS A 104 2.49 7.34 -3.22
N LEU A 105 2.23 6.20 -2.59
CA LEU A 105 3.04 5.61 -1.53
C LEU A 105 3.52 4.21 -1.93
N LEU A 106 4.66 3.79 -1.38
CA LEU A 106 5.11 2.41 -1.49
C LEU A 106 4.60 1.61 -0.30
N CYS A 107 4.27 0.35 -0.54
CA CYS A 107 3.93 -0.60 0.51
C CYS A 107 5.14 -0.85 1.42
N ASP A 108 4.96 -0.63 2.71
CA ASP A 108 5.96 -0.84 3.77
C ASP A 108 6.41 -2.30 3.88
N ILE A 109 5.50 -3.26 3.70
CA ILE A 109 5.82 -4.69 3.65
C ILE A 109 6.78 -5.00 2.50
N HIS A 110 6.47 -4.49 1.29
CA HIS A 110 7.33 -4.68 0.13
C HIS A 110 8.67 -3.94 0.29
N MET A 111 8.66 -2.76 0.92
CA MET A 111 9.86 -2.02 1.25
C MET A 111 10.77 -2.80 2.20
N PHE A 112 10.21 -3.41 3.26
CA PHE A 112 10.92 -4.28 4.19
C PHE A 112 11.62 -5.41 3.45
N VAL A 113 10.89 -6.15 2.61
CA VAL A 113 11.42 -7.29 1.85
C VAL A 113 12.54 -6.86 0.90
N ASN A 114 12.39 -5.70 0.25
CA ASN A 114 13.39 -5.16 -0.65
C ASN A 114 14.68 -4.75 0.08
N ILE A 115 14.55 -4.10 1.24
CA ILE A 115 15.70 -3.71 2.07
C ILE A 115 16.40 -4.96 2.60
N GLU A 116 15.66 -5.92 3.15
CA GLU A 116 16.23 -7.17 3.67
C GLU A 116 17.02 -7.92 2.58
N ARG A 117 16.42 -8.09 1.40
CA ARG A 117 17.07 -8.73 0.24
C ARG A 117 18.33 -7.98 -0.18
N LYS A 118 18.33 -6.65 -0.14
CA LYS A 118 19.49 -5.84 -0.49
C LYS A 118 20.62 -6.00 0.53
N LEU A 119 20.30 -6.01 1.83
CA LEU A 119 21.29 -6.23 2.90
C LEU A 119 21.96 -7.60 2.77
N VAL A 120 21.20 -8.64 2.44
CA VAL A 120 21.74 -9.99 2.16
C VAL A 120 22.68 -9.96 0.95
N LYS A 121 22.28 -9.31 -0.16
CA LYS A 121 23.14 -9.18 -1.35
C LYS A 121 24.44 -8.41 -1.09
N LEU A 122 24.44 -7.50 -0.13
CA LEU A 122 25.62 -6.75 0.30
C LEU A 122 26.51 -7.54 1.28
N GLY A 123 26.14 -8.77 1.65
CA GLY A 123 26.93 -9.60 2.58
C GLY A 123 26.80 -9.18 4.05
N ILE A 124 25.77 -8.41 4.41
CA ILE A 124 25.56 -7.95 5.78
C ILE A 124 25.11 -9.12 6.66
N SER A 125 25.80 -9.30 7.79
CA SER A 125 25.53 -10.36 8.76
C SER A 125 24.11 -10.30 9.33
N GLY A 126 23.58 -11.43 9.81
CA GLY A 126 22.21 -11.50 10.33
C GLY A 126 21.93 -10.56 11.50
N LYS A 127 22.90 -10.38 12.41
CA LYS A 127 22.76 -9.47 13.56
C LYS A 127 22.65 -8.02 13.09
N LEU A 128 23.62 -7.55 12.30
CA LEU A 128 23.65 -6.17 11.79
C LEU A 128 22.47 -5.89 10.86
N ARG A 129 22.02 -6.88 10.07
CA ARG A 129 20.81 -6.77 9.26
C ARG A 129 19.57 -6.53 10.12
N LYS A 130 19.44 -7.23 11.25
CA LYS A 130 18.32 -7.04 12.17
C LYS A 130 18.34 -5.66 12.81
N GLU A 131 19.51 -5.13 13.15
CA GLU A 131 19.68 -3.75 13.64
C GLU A 131 19.13 -2.75 12.62
N TYR A 132 19.60 -2.78 11.36
CA TYR A 132 19.06 -1.91 10.30
C TYR A 132 17.54 -2.00 10.12
N ILE A 133 17.01 -3.22 10.13
CA ILE A 133 15.57 -3.44 9.96
C ILE A 133 14.79 -2.86 11.14
N ASN A 134 15.26 -3.08 12.36
CA ASN A 134 14.64 -2.55 13.57
C ASN A 134 14.70 -1.02 13.63
N ASP A 135 15.80 -0.41 13.20
CA ASP A 135 15.93 1.06 13.16
C ASP A 135 14.94 1.67 12.17
N ILE A 136 14.76 1.03 11.00
CA ILE A 136 13.88 1.53 9.95
C ILE A 136 12.40 1.29 10.30
N PHE A 137 12.02 0.06 10.65
CA PHE A 137 10.63 -0.38 10.78
C PHE A 137 10.12 -0.49 12.21
N GLY A 138 11.00 -0.34 13.20
CA GLY A 138 10.71 -0.59 14.59
C GLY A 138 10.77 -2.09 14.92
N TYR A 139 10.44 -2.42 16.16
CA TYR A 139 10.34 -3.80 16.64
C TYR A 139 9.29 -3.90 17.74
N VAL A 140 8.90 -5.14 18.09
CA VAL A 140 7.96 -5.38 19.18
C VAL A 140 8.73 -5.91 20.38
N GLU A 141 8.53 -5.29 21.53
CA GLU A 141 9.06 -5.70 22.82
C GLU A 141 7.90 -5.77 23.82
N GLU A 142 7.67 -6.93 24.44
CA GLU A 142 6.59 -7.15 25.42
C GLU A 142 5.20 -6.67 24.94
N ASP A 143 4.84 -6.99 23.69
CA ASP A 143 3.60 -6.57 23.01
C ASP A 143 3.47 -5.06 22.71
N ILE A 144 4.51 -4.27 22.98
CA ILE A 144 4.59 -2.85 22.65
C ILE A 144 5.41 -2.67 21.38
N LYS A 145 4.86 -1.98 20.39
CA LYS A 145 5.62 -1.56 19.20
C LYS A 145 6.53 -0.39 19.58
N ILE A 146 7.83 -0.60 19.49
CA ILE A 146 8.83 0.46 19.51
C ILE A 146 8.94 1.02 18.08
N PRO A 147 8.66 2.33 17.89
CA PRO A 147 8.61 2.93 16.56
C PRO A 147 9.98 2.98 15.89
N GLY A 148 10.00 2.77 14.58
CA GLY A 148 11.18 2.99 13.74
C GLY A 148 11.12 4.33 13.00
N LEU A 149 12.10 4.57 12.13
CA LEU A 149 12.12 5.76 11.26
C LEU A 149 10.83 5.95 10.46
N VAL A 150 10.23 4.87 9.95
CA VAL A 150 8.98 4.92 9.15
C VAL A 150 7.76 5.38 9.93
N ASP A 151 7.81 5.34 11.27
CA ASP A 151 6.72 5.75 12.14
C ASP A 151 6.77 7.25 12.50
N SER A 152 7.80 7.97 12.04
CA SER A 152 7.95 9.41 12.30
C SER A 152 6.77 10.21 11.75
N LEU A 153 6.22 11.12 12.55
CA LEU A 153 5.03 11.91 12.21
C LEU A 153 5.37 13.20 11.43
N SER A 154 6.64 13.61 11.44
CA SER A 154 7.13 14.76 10.69
C SER A 154 8.52 14.53 10.09
N ALA A 155 8.91 15.38 9.14
CA ALA A 155 10.25 15.34 8.55
C ALA A 155 11.34 15.70 9.57
N GLU A 156 11.04 16.60 10.50
CA GLU A 156 11.93 16.99 11.59
C GLU A 156 12.16 15.83 12.57
N GLU A 157 11.08 15.13 12.95
CA GLU A 157 11.18 13.94 13.80
C GLU A 157 12.00 12.84 13.12
N PHE A 158 11.73 12.56 11.84
CA PHE A 158 12.51 11.62 11.05
C PHE A 158 13.99 11.97 11.04
N THR A 159 14.32 13.25 10.83
CA THR A 159 15.70 13.72 10.80
C THR A 159 16.37 13.62 12.17
N CYS A 160 15.64 13.89 13.25
CA CYS A 160 16.15 13.72 14.60
C CYS A 160 16.45 12.25 14.90
N ASN A 161 15.51 11.35 14.57
CA ASN A 161 15.66 9.91 14.77
C ASN A 161 16.77 9.30 13.91
N LEU A 162 17.02 9.83 12.70
CA LEU A 162 18.10 9.36 11.82
C LEU A 162 19.51 9.70 12.34
N ASN A 163 19.64 10.78 13.12
CA ASN A 163 20.92 11.29 13.61
C ASN A 163 21.29 10.82 15.03
N ASN A 164 20.41 10.07 15.69
CA ASN A 164 20.65 9.44 16.99
C ASN A 164 21.31 8.07 16.81
#